data_AF-A0A1F9NNP7-F1
#
_entry.id   AF-A0A1F9NNP7-F1
#
_cell.length_a   1.000
_cell.length_b   1.000
_cell.length_c   1.000
_cell.angle_alpha   90.00
_cell.angle_beta   90.00
_cell.angle_gamma   90.00
#
_symmetry.space_group_name_H-M   'P 1'
#
loop_
_entity.id
_entity.type
_entity.pdbx_description
1 polymer ?
#
loop_
_entity_poly.entity_id
_entity_poly.type
_entity_poly.pdbx_seq_one_letter_code
_entity_poly.pdbx_strand_id
1 'polypeptide(L)'
;MNGVDFLEKMDIARSYDTLALFRSGPAASSAEIACGAYGARFQLAEDLSPLFPYINAVADHARFYERSVYVNFVFEKRLCAFYSKEGAFAPIGDMAEALGFLPKLFDYIADIARRSPDIVPSHKKFKPSSALDIYRLLPGSNCRNCGYTTCIAFAAALSRQHTSVVYCPHLTRPMEEKATFPVYDRHGNVVETVSFEIDSNALQQKINLHEARIQDLQSRLASFEKDRIAHIDAANSALPEPLTKREIEVLRLIAHGATNKEISADLQISQHTVKSHVIHIFSKIGVNDRAQASAWGAIHGLFDVGLIERRR
;
A
#
# COMPACT_ATOMS: atom_id res chain seq x y z
N MET A 1 33.89 -24.58 -12.62
CA MET A 1 34.58 -24.08 -11.42
C MET A 1 33.98 -24.82 -10.24
N ASN A 2 34.77 -25.72 -9.63
CA ASN A 2 34.27 -26.62 -8.59
C ASN A 2 34.03 -25.80 -7.32
N GLY A 3 32.90 -26.03 -6.64
CA GLY A 3 32.47 -25.29 -5.44
C GLY A 3 33.41 -25.38 -4.22
N VAL A 4 34.56 -26.06 -4.37
CA VAL A 4 35.61 -26.22 -3.37
C VAL A 4 36.54 -24.99 -3.33
N ASP A 5 36.77 -24.32 -4.46
CA ASP A 5 37.66 -23.12 -4.54
C ASP A 5 37.04 -21.86 -3.90
N PHE A 6 35.71 -21.83 -3.71
CA PHE A 6 35.02 -20.66 -3.14
C PHE A 6 35.07 -20.65 -1.61
N LEU A 7 35.19 -21.82 -0.97
CA LEU A 7 35.06 -21.98 0.48
C LEU A 7 36.38 -21.77 1.24
N GLU A 8 37.54 -21.91 0.58
CA GLU A 8 38.85 -21.63 1.19
C GLU A 8 39.13 -20.12 1.41
N LYS A 9 38.32 -19.23 0.82
CA LYS A 9 38.51 -17.77 0.89
C LYS A 9 37.49 -17.00 1.72
N MET A 10 36.44 -17.66 2.24
CA MET A 10 35.46 -16.98 3.08
C MET A 10 36.01 -16.78 4.49
N ASP A 11 36.44 -15.56 4.79
CA ASP A 11 36.82 -15.15 6.15
C ASP A 11 35.53 -14.84 6.96
N ILE A 12 34.82 -15.90 7.33
CA ILE A 12 33.54 -15.84 8.08
C ILE A 12 33.75 -15.32 9.52
N ALA A 13 35.01 -15.24 9.97
CA ALA A 13 35.37 -14.75 11.27
C ALA A 13 35.21 -13.22 11.34
N ARG A 14 33.97 -12.77 11.64
CA ARG A 14 33.51 -11.37 11.86
C ARG A 14 32.94 -10.64 10.64
N SER A 15 32.21 -11.33 9.77
CA SER A 15 31.64 -10.73 8.56
C SER A 15 30.21 -10.23 8.75
N TYR A 16 29.96 -9.28 9.67
CA TYR A 16 28.69 -8.54 9.66
C TYR A 16 28.88 -7.03 9.79
N ASP A 17 28.14 -6.26 8.99
CA ASP A 17 28.32 -4.81 8.87
C ASP A 17 27.42 -4.02 9.83
N THR A 18 26.21 -4.53 10.07
CA THR A 18 25.18 -3.85 10.86
C THR A 18 24.49 -4.83 11.79
N LEU A 19 24.05 -4.35 12.96
CA LEU A 19 23.23 -5.09 13.91
C LEU A 19 22.11 -4.19 14.43
N ALA A 20 20.86 -4.67 14.34
CA ALA A 20 19.69 -3.96 14.82
C ALA A 20 18.74 -4.89 15.58
N LEU A 21 18.05 -4.35 16.59
CA LEU A 21 16.96 -5.04 17.28
C LEU A 21 15.62 -4.77 16.59
N PHE A 22 14.75 -5.78 16.58
CA PHE A 22 13.35 -5.65 16.20
C PHE A 22 12.46 -6.34 17.23
N ARG A 23 11.19 -5.93 17.36
CA ARG A 23 10.24 -6.67 18.21
C ARG A 23 9.88 -8.00 17.55
N SER A 24 10.12 -9.12 18.24
CA SER A 24 9.74 -10.43 17.71
C SER A 24 8.22 -10.51 17.56
N GLY A 25 7.75 -10.99 16.41
CA GLY A 25 6.33 -11.21 16.15
C GLY A 25 5.79 -12.44 16.91
N PRO A 26 4.46 -12.62 16.98
CA PRO A 26 3.82 -13.76 17.66
C PRO A 26 4.11 -15.14 17.03
N ALA A 27 4.93 -15.20 15.96
CA ALA A 27 5.24 -16.41 15.19
C ALA A 27 6.43 -17.22 15.73
N ALA A 28 6.96 -16.91 16.92
CA ALA A 28 7.89 -17.80 17.60
C ALA A 28 7.11 -19.03 18.11
N SER A 29 6.99 -20.04 17.25
CA SER A 29 6.25 -21.29 17.49
C SER A 29 6.92 -22.23 18.50
N SER A 30 7.52 -21.70 19.56
CA SER A 30 7.97 -22.47 20.72
C SER A 30 7.19 -21.97 21.92
N ALA A 31 6.33 -22.83 22.46
CA ALA A 31 5.33 -22.59 23.49
C ALA A 31 5.87 -22.12 24.87
N GLU A 32 7.10 -21.60 24.96
CA GLU A 32 7.77 -21.27 26.22
C GLU A 32 8.24 -19.82 26.36
N ILE A 33 8.11 -18.95 25.35
CA ILE A 33 8.64 -17.59 25.46
C ILE A 33 7.52 -16.59 25.79
N ALA A 34 7.11 -16.62 27.06
CA ALA A 34 6.23 -15.63 27.66
C ALA A 34 7.04 -14.47 28.26
N CYS A 35 7.67 -13.65 27.42
CA CYS A 35 8.07 -12.27 27.74
C CYS A 35 8.46 -11.56 26.45
N GLY A 36 8.38 -10.22 26.40
CA GLY A 36 8.59 -9.40 25.21
C GLY A 36 10.00 -9.51 24.61
N ALA A 37 10.28 -10.61 23.92
CA ALA A 37 11.56 -10.90 23.30
C ALA A 37 11.76 -10.08 22.02
N TYR A 38 12.89 -9.41 21.95
CA TYR A 38 13.38 -8.83 20.71
C TYR A 38 13.96 -9.95 19.82
N GLY A 39 14.11 -9.67 18.54
CA GLY A 39 14.99 -10.40 17.64
C GLY A 39 16.12 -9.47 17.21
N ALA A 40 17.25 -10.04 16.80
CA ALA A 40 18.34 -9.30 16.19
C ALA A 40 18.39 -9.61 14.70
N ARG A 41 18.67 -8.59 13.88
CA ARG A 41 18.97 -8.72 12.45
C ARG A 41 20.34 -8.11 12.17
N PHE A 42 21.07 -8.72 11.25
CA PHE A 42 22.38 -8.25 10.82
C PHE A 42 22.61 -8.48 9.32
N GLN A 43 23.47 -7.66 8.73
CA GLN A 43 23.93 -7.83 7.35
C GLN A 43 25.27 -8.54 7.31
N LEU A 44 25.42 -9.49 6.40
CA LEU A 44 26.64 -10.26 6.18
C LEU A 44 27.52 -9.59 5.13
N ALA A 45 28.83 -9.56 5.36
CA ALA A 45 29.78 -9.05 4.37
C ALA A 45 29.91 -9.99 3.14
N GLU A 46 29.72 -11.30 3.36
CA GLU A 46 29.87 -12.36 2.35
C GLU A 46 28.55 -13.10 2.08
N ASP A 47 28.41 -13.67 0.87
CA ASP A 47 27.24 -14.46 0.50
C ASP A 47 27.31 -15.89 1.07
N LEU A 48 26.41 -16.22 1.98
CA LEU A 48 26.32 -17.54 2.62
C LEU A 48 25.52 -18.57 1.80
N SER A 49 24.94 -18.19 0.65
CA SER A 49 24.11 -19.09 -0.17
C SER A 49 24.75 -20.46 -0.49
N PRO A 50 26.06 -20.55 -0.79
CA PRO A 50 26.71 -21.84 -1.03
C PRO A 50 26.69 -22.77 0.18
N LEU A 51 26.61 -22.23 1.40
CA LEU A 51 26.64 -23.01 2.64
C LEU A 51 25.27 -23.55 3.07
N PHE A 52 24.15 -23.05 2.52
CA PHE A 52 22.82 -23.46 2.98
C PHE A 52 22.53 -24.96 2.91
N PRO A 53 22.93 -25.72 1.87
CA PRO A 53 22.74 -27.16 1.85
C PRO A 53 23.54 -27.90 2.92
N TYR A 54 24.71 -27.38 3.30
CA TYR A 54 25.58 -27.94 4.34
C TYR A 54 25.06 -27.62 5.73
N ILE A 55 24.61 -26.38 5.96
CA ILE A 55 23.91 -25.98 7.19
C ILE A 55 22.65 -26.85 7.36
N ASN A 56 21.88 -27.10 6.29
CA ASN A 56 20.70 -27.94 6.34
C ASN A 56 20.99 -29.43 6.62
N ALA A 57 22.23 -29.87 6.42
CA ALA A 57 22.65 -31.23 6.73
C ALA A 57 23.11 -31.40 8.19
N VAL A 58 23.65 -30.34 8.80
CA VAL A 58 24.31 -30.40 10.11
C VAL A 58 23.47 -29.78 11.23
N ALA A 59 22.72 -28.73 10.94
CA ALA A 59 21.98 -28.02 11.97
C ALA A 59 20.67 -28.75 12.32
N ASP A 60 20.44 -28.93 13.62
CA ASP A 60 19.25 -29.61 14.13
C ASP A 60 17.98 -28.86 13.71
N HIS A 61 17.01 -29.63 13.21
CA HIS A 61 15.72 -29.12 12.73
C HIS A 61 15.84 -28.06 11.63
N ALA A 62 16.94 -28.06 10.87
CA ALA A 62 17.11 -27.13 9.76
C ALA A 62 16.03 -27.29 8.68
N ARG A 63 15.61 -26.16 8.10
CA ARG A 63 14.60 -26.05 7.04
C ARG A 63 15.14 -25.20 5.92
N PHE A 64 15.31 -25.81 4.75
CA PHE A 64 15.74 -25.15 3.53
C PHE A 64 14.55 -24.83 2.60
N TYR A 65 14.48 -23.59 2.10
CA TYR A 65 13.41 -23.08 1.23
C TYR A 65 13.97 -22.51 -0.09
N GLU A 66 13.34 -22.87 -1.22
CA GLU A 66 13.89 -22.62 -2.57
C GLU A 66 13.51 -21.25 -3.17
N ARG A 67 12.28 -20.75 -2.95
CA ARG A 67 11.82 -19.50 -3.60
C ARG A 67 12.37 -18.21 -2.98
N SER A 68 13.22 -18.33 -1.97
CA SER A 68 13.99 -17.21 -1.43
C SER A 68 15.33 -17.68 -0.85
N VAL A 69 15.94 -18.75 -1.40
CA VAL A 69 17.24 -19.34 -1.03
C VAL A 69 17.69 -18.96 0.39
N TYR A 70 17.11 -19.60 1.41
CA TYR A 70 17.40 -19.33 2.81
C TYR A 70 17.26 -20.59 3.66
N VAL A 71 17.93 -20.62 4.82
CA VAL A 71 17.88 -21.73 5.78
C VAL A 71 17.50 -21.23 7.16
N ASN A 72 16.57 -21.94 7.81
CA ASN A 72 16.20 -21.72 9.21
C ASN A 72 16.64 -22.90 10.05
N PHE A 73 17.23 -22.68 11.22
CA PHE A 73 17.63 -23.73 12.15
C PHE A 73 17.60 -23.23 13.59
N VAL A 74 17.71 -24.15 14.55
CA VAL A 74 17.80 -23.79 15.97
C VAL A 74 19.24 -23.96 16.44
N PHE A 75 19.78 -22.92 17.09
CA PHE A 75 21.12 -22.95 17.68
C PHE A 75 21.08 -22.30 19.07
N GLU A 76 21.66 -22.98 20.07
CA GLU A 76 21.54 -22.62 21.51
C GLU A 76 20.12 -22.18 21.93
N LYS A 77 19.08 -22.94 21.51
CA LYS A 77 17.65 -22.66 21.78
C LYS A 77 17.08 -21.38 21.12
N ARG A 78 17.79 -20.78 20.18
CA ARG A 78 17.33 -19.62 19.40
C ARG A 78 17.06 -20.02 17.97
N LEU A 79 15.95 -19.52 17.41
CA LEU A 79 15.63 -19.69 16.01
C LEU A 79 16.51 -18.72 15.21
N CYS A 80 17.36 -19.27 14.36
CA CYS A 80 18.23 -18.54 13.44
C CYS A 80 17.70 -18.68 12.01
N ALA A 81 17.71 -17.59 11.25
CA ALA A 81 17.32 -17.53 9.85
C ALA A 81 18.42 -16.84 9.06
N PHE A 82 18.91 -17.49 8.00
CA PHE A 82 19.98 -16.98 7.14
C PHE A 82 19.51 -16.90 5.69
N TYR A 83 19.56 -15.69 5.16
CA TYR A 83 19.43 -15.34 3.74
C TYR A 83 20.82 -15.15 3.15
N SER A 84 20.91 -14.95 1.83
CA SER A 84 22.18 -14.80 1.10
C SER A 84 23.16 -13.84 1.78
N LYS A 85 22.68 -12.63 2.13
CA LYS A 85 23.49 -11.57 2.77
C LYS A 85 22.93 -11.01 4.06
N GLU A 86 21.92 -11.66 4.64
CA GLU A 86 21.31 -11.20 5.88
C GLU A 86 21.04 -12.36 6.83
N GLY A 87 21.19 -12.11 8.12
CA GLY A 87 20.87 -13.06 9.16
C GLY A 87 19.95 -12.45 10.22
N ALA A 88 19.16 -13.30 10.85
CA ALA A 88 18.34 -12.92 12.00
C ALA A 88 18.26 -14.05 13.02
N PHE A 89 18.16 -13.69 14.30
CA PHE A 89 17.87 -14.66 15.36
C PHE A 89 16.96 -14.09 16.43
N ALA A 90 16.17 -14.97 17.04
CA ALA A 90 15.27 -14.66 18.15
C ALA A 90 15.03 -15.94 19.00
N PRO A 91 14.66 -15.82 20.28
CA PRO A 91 14.50 -14.59 21.06
C PRO A 91 15.84 -14.02 21.57
N ILE A 92 15.84 -12.71 21.87
CA ILE A 92 16.85 -12.02 22.67
C ILE A 92 16.20 -10.97 23.59
N GLY A 93 16.81 -10.72 24.74
CA GLY A 93 16.38 -9.73 25.71
C GLY A 93 16.89 -8.33 25.40
N ASP A 94 18.16 -8.20 25.01
CA ASP A 94 18.80 -6.90 24.76
C ASP A 94 19.95 -6.94 23.72
N MET A 95 20.54 -5.78 23.43
CA MET A 95 21.66 -5.63 22.50
C MET A 95 22.94 -6.32 22.98
N ALA A 96 23.19 -6.37 24.28
CA ALA A 96 24.41 -6.99 24.81
C ALA A 96 24.37 -8.51 24.62
N GLU A 97 23.20 -9.13 24.84
CA GLU A 97 22.94 -10.53 24.58
C GLU A 97 23.06 -10.87 23.07
N ALA A 98 22.64 -9.96 22.19
CA ALA A 98 22.83 -10.10 20.75
C ALA A 98 24.32 -10.09 20.36
N LEU A 99 25.08 -9.10 20.86
CA LEU A 99 26.51 -8.95 20.60
C LEU A 99 27.33 -10.12 21.17
N GLY A 100 26.93 -10.70 22.30
CA GLY A 100 27.58 -11.87 22.87
C GLY A 100 27.29 -13.18 22.11
N PHE A 101 26.16 -13.27 21.41
CA PHE A 101 25.77 -14.47 20.68
C PHE A 101 26.31 -14.52 19.25
N LEU A 102 26.42 -13.38 18.59
CA LEU A 102 26.91 -13.29 17.21
C LEU A 102 28.26 -14.00 16.99
N PRO A 103 29.31 -13.78 17.82
CA PRO A 103 30.57 -14.47 17.63
C PRO A 103 30.42 -16.00 17.64
N LYS A 104 29.66 -16.55 18.59
CA LYS A 104 29.40 -18.00 18.67
C LYS A 104 28.70 -18.54 17.43
N LEU A 105 27.71 -17.79 16.93
CA LEU A 105 26.96 -18.16 15.74
C LEU A 105 27.85 -18.16 14.49
N PHE A 106 28.73 -17.16 14.36
CA PHE A 106 29.69 -17.11 13.26
C PHE A 106 30.77 -18.18 13.37
N ASP A 107 31.27 -18.48 14.56
CA ASP A 107 32.21 -19.58 14.79
C ASP A 107 31.60 -20.92 14.38
N TYR A 108 30.32 -21.14 14.69
CA TYR A 108 29.58 -22.33 14.27
C TYR A 108 29.47 -22.44 12.74
N ILE A 109 29.18 -21.32 12.05
CA ILE A 109 29.09 -21.31 10.58
C ILE A 109 30.47 -21.48 9.94
N ALA A 110 31.50 -20.84 10.48
CA ALA A 110 32.88 -21.00 10.03
C ALA A 110 33.37 -22.45 10.20
N ASP A 111 32.97 -23.12 11.28
CA ASP A 111 33.22 -24.55 11.45
C ASP A 111 32.53 -25.41 10.39
N ILE A 112 31.25 -25.14 10.08
CA ILE A 112 30.54 -25.81 8.98
C ILE A 112 31.21 -25.55 7.64
N ALA A 113 31.65 -24.33 7.36
CA ALA A 113 32.31 -23.97 6.12
C ALA A 113 33.62 -24.75 5.95
N ARG A 114 34.44 -24.84 7.01
CA ARG A 114 35.67 -25.64 7.01
C ARG A 114 35.44 -27.12 6.80
N ARG A 115 34.37 -27.68 7.39
CA ARG A 115 34.01 -29.10 7.26
C ARG A 115 33.12 -29.40 6.05
N SER A 116 32.79 -28.38 5.25
CA SER A 116 31.88 -28.52 4.11
C SER A 116 32.33 -29.58 3.08
N PRO A 117 33.63 -29.84 2.84
CA PRO A 117 34.03 -30.93 1.94
C PRO A 117 33.65 -32.34 2.46
N ASP A 118 33.55 -32.50 3.78
CA ASP A 118 33.25 -33.78 4.44
C ASP A 118 31.76 -33.95 4.77
N ILE A 119 30.96 -32.89 4.60
CA ILE A 119 29.53 -32.88 4.87
C ILE A 119 28.77 -33.20 3.57
N VAL A 120 27.97 -34.27 3.60
CA VAL A 120 27.04 -34.55 2.49
C VAL A 120 25.90 -33.52 2.52
N PRO A 121 25.76 -32.66 1.48
CA PRO A 121 24.76 -31.60 1.49
C PRO A 121 23.34 -32.16 1.44
N SER A 122 22.44 -31.53 2.21
CA SER A 122 21.03 -31.93 2.28
C SER A 122 20.15 -30.90 1.56
N HIS A 123 19.49 -31.34 0.48
CA HIS A 123 18.51 -30.54 -0.27
C HIS A 123 17.05 -30.91 0.06
N LYS A 124 16.81 -31.61 1.17
CA LYS A 124 15.47 -32.07 1.56
C LYS A 124 14.56 -30.86 1.78
N LYS A 125 13.57 -30.71 0.90
CA LYS A 125 12.62 -29.59 0.91
C LYS A 125 11.58 -29.80 2.01
N PHE A 126 11.25 -28.71 2.72
CA PHE A 126 10.13 -28.71 3.63
C PHE A 126 8.81 -28.62 2.84
N LYS A 127 7.78 -29.36 3.27
CA LYS A 127 6.42 -29.22 2.71
C LYS A 127 5.88 -27.85 3.13
N PRO A 128 5.39 -27.00 2.21
CA PRO A 128 4.87 -25.69 2.57
C PRO A 128 3.79 -25.81 3.63
N SER A 129 3.72 -24.84 4.55
CA SER A 129 2.66 -24.77 5.56
C SER A 129 1.30 -24.87 4.88
N SER A 130 0.37 -25.63 5.46
CA SER A 130 -0.96 -25.79 4.87
C SER A 130 -1.60 -24.42 4.63
N ALA A 131 -2.27 -24.26 3.49
CA ALA A 131 -3.06 -23.06 3.21
C ALA A 131 -4.02 -22.73 4.36
N LEU A 132 -4.52 -23.76 5.05
CA LEU A 132 -5.41 -23.59 6.20
C LEU A 132 -4.70 -23.00 7.42
N ASP A 133 -3.45 -23.39 7.68
CA ASP A 133 -2.67 -22.86 8.80
C ASP A 133 -2.28 -21.41 8.55
N ILE A 134 -1.92 -21.07 7.31
CA ILE A 134 -1.68 -19.69 6.91
C ILE A 134 -2.97 -18.87 7.02
N TYR A 135 -4.10 -19.42 6.56
CA TYR A 135 -5.39 -18.73 6.62
C TYR A 135 -5.82 -18.37 8.04
N ARG A 136 -5.54 -19.23 9.03
CA ARG A 136 -5.81 -18.95 10.45
C ARG A 136 -5.06 -17.72 10.99
N LEU A 137 -3.96 -17.33 10.35
CA LEU A 137 -3.16 -16.15 10.69
C LEU A 137 -3.59 -14.90 9.92
N LEU A 138 -4.41 -15.05 8.86
CA LEU A 138 -4.89 -13.92 8.06
C LEU A 138 -6.10 -13.25 8.75
N PRO A 139 -6.37 -11.97 8.42
CA PRO A 139 -7.54 -11.24 8.95
C PRO A 139 -8.90 -11.86 8.62
N GLY A 140 -8.97 -12.79 7.66
CA GLY A 140 -10.20 -13.49 7.28
C GLY A 140 -11.27 -12.61 6.63
N SER A 141 -10.98 -11.34 6.31
CA SER A 141 -11.99 -10.37 5.84
C SER A 141 -12.52 -10.62 4.43
N ASN A 142 -11.82 -11.42 3.62
CA ASN A 142 -12.14 -11.65 2.21
C ASN A 142 -12.36 -10.36 1.40
N CYS A 143 -11.66 -9.27 1.76
CA CYS A 143 -11.83 -7.93 1.17
C CYS A 143 -11.53 -7.84 -0.33
N ARG A 144 -10.75 -8.79 -0.87
CA ARG A 144 -10.28 -8.84 -2.27
C ARG A 144 -9.32 -7.73 -2.70
N ASN A 145 -8.94 -6.84 -1.80
CA ASN A 145 -8.01 -5.73 -2.10
C ASN A 145 -6.59 -6.19 -2.49
N CYS A 146 -6.23 -7.45 -2.21
CA CYS A 146 -4.96 -8.07 -2.65
C CYS A 146 -5.05 -8.76 -4.03
N GLY A 147 -6.19 -8.65 -4.74
CA GLY A 147 -6.42 -9.29 -6.04
C GLY A 147 -6.87 -10.76 -5.99
N TYR A 148 -6.92 -11.37 -4.80
CA TYR A 148 -7.42 -12.73 -4.61
C TYR A 148 -8.90 -12.75 -4.22
N THR A 149 -9.65 -13.73 -4.73
CA THR A 149 -11.10 -13.85 -4.53
C THR A 149 -11.49 -14.10 -3.06
N THR A 150 -10.61 -14.76 -2.30
CA THR A 150 -10.77 -15.06 -0.88
C THR A 150 -9.43 -15.03 -0.15
N CYS A 151 -9.45 -14.81 1.16
CA CYS A 151 -8.26 -14.89 2.02
C CYS A 151 -7.68 -16.31 2.03
N ILE A 152 -8.48 -17.37 1.88
CA ILE A 152 -7.96 -18.74 1.76
C ILE A 152 -7.24 -18.96 0.42
N ALA A 153 -7.69 -18.32 -0.67
CA ALA A 153 -6.98 -18.34 -1.95
C ALA A 153 -5.64 -17.59 -1.86
N PHE A 154 -5.61 -16.45 -1.16
CA PHE A 154 -4.37 -15.74 -0.84
C PHE A 154 -3.44 -16.59 0.04
N ALA A 155 -3.96 -17.26 1.07
CA ALA A 155 -3.22 -18.19 1.92
C ALA A 155 -2.66 -19.39 1.14
N ALA A 156 -3.42 -19.92 0.19
CA ALA A 156 -2.97 -20.99 -0.69
C ALA A 156 -1.88 -20.51 -1.66
N ALA A 157 -1.96 -19.27 -2.15
CA ALA A 157 -0.91 -18.67 -2.94
C ALA A 157 0.35 -18.39 -2.11
N LEU A 158 0.22 -18.00 -0.84
CA LEU A 158 1.33 -17.84 0.12
C LEU A 158 2.00 -19.18 0.45
N SER A 159 1.21 -20.21 0.74
CA SER A 159 1.70 -21.60 0.91
C SER A 159 2.44 -22.06 -0.36
N ARG A 160 1.82 -21.73 -1.50
CA ARG A 160 2.34 -21.76 -2.87
C ARG A 160 3.66 -21.04 -3.07
N GLN A 161 4.04 -20.08 -2.23
CA GLN A 161 5.08 -19.08 -2.51
C GLN A 161 4.89 -18.34 -3.85
N HIS A 162 3.65 -18.25 -4.35
CA HIS A 162 3.29 -17.52 -5.58
C HIS A 162 2.96 -16.05 -5.30
N THR A 163 2.93 -15.65 -4.03
CA THR A 163 2.69 -14.28 -3.57
C THR A 163 3.42 -14.05 -2.25
N SER A 164 3.44 -12.80 -1.77
CA SER A 164 4.11 -12.39 -0.54
C SER A 164 3.12 -11.72 0.43
N VAL A 165 3.41 -11.79 1.72
CA VAL A 165 2.56 -11.27 2.80
C VAL A 165 2.35 -9.74 2.65
N VAL A 166 3.31 -9.04 2.05
CA VAL A 166 3.26 -7.59 1.78
C VAL A 166 2.11 -7.17 0.86
N TYR A 167 1.57 -8.09 0.05
CA TYR A 167 0.45 -7.79 -0.84
C TYR A 167 -0.91 -7.82 -0.12
N CYS A 168 -0.95 -8.17 1.18
CA CYS A 168 -2.17 -8.03 1.97
C CYS A 168 -2.18 -6.65 2.65
N PRO A 169 -3.07 -5.72 2.25
CA PRO A 169 -3.13 -4.37 2.80
C PRO A 169 -3.56 -4.32 4.27
N HIS A 170 -4.02 -5.44 4.82
CA HIS A 170 -4.44 -5.59 6.22
C HIS A 170 -3.36 -6.23 7.11
N LEU A 171 -2.22 -6.66 6.56
CA LEU A 171 -1.13 -7.29 7.32
C LEU A 171 0.07 -6.36 7.53
N THR A 172 -0.04 -5.08 7.20
CA THR A 172 1.08 -4.14 7.24
C THR A 172 1.71 -4.06 8.65
N ARG A 173 2.95 -4.54 8.75
CA ARG A 173 3.94 -4.25 9.80
C ARG A 173 5.28 -3.92 9.12
N PRO A 174 6.14 -3.11 9.76
CA PRO A 174 6.94 -2.11 9.08
C PRO A 174 8.15 -2.73 8.40
N MET A 175 8.33 -2.46 7.11
CA MET A 175 9.67 -2.34 6.56
C MET A 175 10.01 -0.86 6.64
N GLU A 176 10.91 -0.50 7.56
CA GLU A 176 11.57 0.80 7.56
C GLU A 176 12.38 0.90 6.27
N GLU A 177 11.93 1.74 5.34
CA GLU A 177 12.65 1.98 4.11
C GLU A 177 13.74 3.00 4.42
N LYS A 178 15.02 2.60 4.36
CA LYS A 178 16.16 3.50 4.59
C LYS A 178 16.60 4.14 3.27
N ALA A 179 16.35 5.43 3.10
CA ALA A 179 16.90 6.19 1.98
C ALA A 179 18.30 6.69 2.37
N THR A 180 19.31 6.29 1.61
CA THR A 180 20.71 6.68 1.85
C THR A 180 21.18 7.61 0.74
N PHE A 181 21.67 8.78 1.12
CA PHE A 181 22.12 9.83 0.20
C PHE A 181 23.64 10.01 0.33
N PRO A 182 24.41 9.90 -0.76
CA PRO A 182 25.83 10.23 -0.76
C PRO A 182 26.04 11.76 -0.73
N VAL A 183 26.93 12.22 0.15
CA VAL A 183 27.39 13.60 0.26
C VAL A 183 28.72 13.70 -0.49
N TYR A 184 28.76 14.55 -1.53
CA TYR A 184 29.93 14.73 -2.38
C TYR A 184 30.75 15.95 -1.97
N ASP A 185 32.08 15.87 -2.10
CA ASP A 185 32.96 17.04 -2.05
C ASP A 185 32.91 17.85 -3.35
N ARG A 186 33.68 18.95 -3.39
CA ARG A 186 33.80 19.84 -4.57
C ARG A 186 34.48 19.17 -5.77
N HIS A 187 35.06 17.99 -5.59
CA HIS A 187 35.73 17.20 -6.61
C HIS A 187 34.89 16.00 -7.06
N GLY A 188 33.68 15.84 -6.51
CA GLY A 188 32.75 14.77 -6.87
C GLY A 188 33.00 13.45 -6.16
N ASN A 189 33.85 13.41 -5.13
CA ASN A 189 34.08 12.21 -4.34
C ASN A 189 33.07 12.13 -3.19
N VAL A 190 32.57 10.92 -2.90
CA VAL A 190 31.69 10.69 -1.75
C VAL A 190 32.50 10.81 -0.46
N VAL A 191 32.15 11.77 0.38
CA VAL A 191 32.81 12.02 1.68
C VAL A 191 32.07 11.32 2.81
N GLU A 192 30.74 11.29 2.73
CA GLU A 192 29.87 10.78 3.80
C GLU A 192 28.55 10.27 3.19
N THR A 193 27.86 9.38 3.88
CA THR A 193 26.52 8.92 3.51
C THR A 193 25.54 9.21 4.64
N VAL A 194 24.41 9.84 4.30
CA VAL A 194 23.35 10.16 5.26
C VAL A 194 22.15 9.26 4.99
N SER A 195 21.76 8.46 5.98
CA SER A 195 20.59 7.58 5.89
C SER A 195 19.44 8.13 6.71
N PHE A 196 18.26 8.25 6.10
CA PHE A 196 17.02 8.61 6.78
C PHE A 196 16.08 7.40 6.81
N GLU A 197 15.43 7.20 7.95
CA GLU A 197 14.36 6.22 8.11
C GLU A 197 13.05 6.83 7.57
N ILE A 198 12.51 6.23 6.51
CA ILE A 198 11.23 6.64 5.94
C ILE A 198 10.14 5.75 6.54
N ASP A 199 9.27 6.34 7.37
CA ASP A 199 8.03 5.70 7.80
C ASP A 199 7.00 5.73 6.66
N SER A 200 7.23 4.83 5.70
CA SER A 200 6.37 4.64 4.53
C SER A 200 4.94 4.23 4.96
N ASN A 201 4.76 3.67 6.16
CA ASN A 201 3.45 3.29 6.68
C ASN A 201 2.63 4.50 7.10
N ALA A 202 3.22 5.46 7.82
CA ALA A 202 2.51 6.68 8.21
C ALA A 202 2.06 7.49 6.98
N LEU A 203 2.89 7.51 5.92
CA LEU A 203 2.53 8.13 4.66
C LEU A 203 1.39 7.37 3.96
N GLN A 204 1.49 6.04 3.84
CA GLN A 204 0.46 5.22 3.22
C GLN A 204 -0.87 5.27 3.97
N GLN A 205 -0.86 5.33 5.31
CA GLN A 205 -2.06 5.49 6.12
C GLN A 205 -2.75 6.83 5.86
N LYS A 206 -2.00 7.93 5.73
CA LYS A 206 -2.56 9.24 5.37
C LYS A 206 -3.17 9.21 3.97
N ILE A 207 -2.49 8.58 2.99
CA ILE A 207 -3.01 8.43 1.63
C ILE A 207 -4.33 7.66 1.65
N ASN A 208 -4.37 6.50 2.29
CA ASN A 208 -5.58 5.67 2.37
C ASN A 208 -6.74 6.41 3.05
N LEU A 209 -6.45 7.19 4.11
CA LEU A 209 -7.46 8.03 4.78
C LEU A 209 -8.00 9.11 3.85
N HIS A 210 -7.14 9.77 3.08
CA HIS A 210 -7.55 10.78 2.12
C HIS A 210 -8.37 10.18 0.97
N GLU A 211 -7.98 9.03 0.43
CA GLU A 211 -8.73 8.32 -0.60
C GLU A 211 -10.14 7.95 -0.12
N ALA A 212 -10.25 7.40 1.09
CA ALA A 212 -11.56 7.08 1.68
C ALA A 212 -12.44 8.33 1.83
N ARG A 213 -11.86 9.47 2.24
CA ARG A 213 -12.59 10.75 2.36
C ARG A 213 -12.99 11.30 0.99
N ILE A 214 -12.13 11.19 -0.02
CA ILE A 214 -12.46 11.61 -1.39
C ILE A 214 -13.63 10.78 -1.92
N GLN A 215 -13.62 9.47 -1.70
CA GLN A 215 -14.68 8.58 -2.15
C GLN A 215 -16.02 8.87 -1.46
N ASP A 216 -16.01 9.14 -0.14
CA ASP A 216 -17.20 9.60 0.60
C ASP A 216 -17.74 10.91 0.02
N LEU A 217 -16.88 11.91 -0.18
CA LEU A 217 -17.30 13.21 -0.75
C LEU A 217 -17.87 13.06 -2.16
N GLN A 218 -17.25 12.24 -3.02
CA GLN A 218 -17.76 11.95 -4.36
C GLN A 218 -19.14 11.29 -4.31
N SER A 219 -19.37 10.35 -3.39
CA SER A 219 -20.68 9.70 -3.23
C SER A 219 -21.76 10.69 -2.78
N ARG A 220 -21.43 11.61 -1.86
CA ARG A 220 -22.35 12.67 -1.41
C ARG A 220 -22.65 13.68 -2.51
N LEU A 221 -21.64 14.08 -3.29
CA LEU A 221 -21.84 14.94 -4.45
C LEU A 221 -22.80 14.28 -5.45
N ALA A 222 -22.58 13.00 -5.76
CA ALA A 222 -23.47 12.25 -6.65
C ALA A 222 -24.91 12.16 -6.11
N SER A 223 -25.11 11.98 -4.80
CA SER A 223 -26.46 12.01 -4.21
C SER A 223 -27.10 13.40 -4.30
N PHE A 224 -26.34 14.46 -4.00
CA PHE A 224 -26.87 15.83 -4.11
C PHE A 224 -27.24 16.20 -5.54
N GLU A 225 -26.43 15.80 -6.53
CA GLU A 225 -26.76 16.03 -7.94
C GLU A 225 -28.04 15.30 -8.34
N LYS A 226 -28.21 14.06 -7.89
CA LYS A 226 -29.42 13.27 -8.15
C LYS A 226 -30.66 13.93 -7.53
N ASP A 227 -30.56 14.37 -6.27
CA ASP A 227 -31.66 15.04 -5.56
C ASP A 227 -32.01 16.38 -6.22
N ARG A 228 -31.00 17.14 -6.67
CA ARG A 228 -31.20 18.39 -7.42
C ARG A 228 -31.96 18.15 -8.72
N ILE A 229 -31.58 17.13 -9.50
CA ILE A 229 -32.28 16.78 -10.75
C ILE A 229 -33.73 16.38 -10.47
N ALA A 230 -33.96 15.53 -9.46
CA ALA A 230 -35.31 15.12 -9.08
C ALA A 230 -36.18 16.31 -8.64
N HIS A 231 -35.60 17.28 -7.93
CA HIS A 231 -36.31 18.50 -7.52
C HIS A 231 -36.70 19.38 -8.72
N ILE A 232 -35.80 19.56 -9.69
CA ILE A 232 -36.07 20.30 -10.93
C ILE A 232 -37.20 19.61 -11.71
N ASP A 233 -37.14 18.29 -11.87
CA ASP A 233 -38.14 17.51 -12.61
C ASP A 233 -39.51 17.57 -11.94
N ALA A 234 -39.56 17.51 -10.61
CA ALA A 234 -40.80 17.66 -9.85
C ALA A 234 -41.40 19.07 -9.99
N ALA A 235 -40.57 20.11 -9.89
CA ALA A 235 -41.00 21.49 -10.08
C ALA A 235 -41.54 21.73 -11.49
N ASN A 236 -40.87 21.19 -12.50
CA ASN A 236 -41.27 21.31 -13.90
C ASN A 236 -42.59 20.58 -14.20
N SER A 237 -42.78 19.40 -13.60
CA SER A 237 -43.99 18.59 -13.77
C SER A 237 -45.21 19.18 -13.06
N ALA A 238 -45.00 20.04 -12.06
CA ALA A 238 -46.07 20.74 -11.35
C ALA A 238 -46.59 21.99 -12.10
N LEU A 239 -45.88 22.43 -13.15
CA LEU A 239 -46.33 23.54 -13.98
C LEU A 239 -47.55 23.12 -14.83
N PRO A 240 -48.50 24.04 -15.11
CA PRO A 240 -49.61 23.77 -16.01
C PRO A 240 -49.15 23.32 -17.41
N GLU A 241 -48.02 23.88 -17.87
CA GLU A 241 -47.32 23.44 -19.06
C GLU A 241 -45.82 23.28 -18.72
N PRO A 242 -45.27 22.05 -18.81
CA PRO A 242 -43.85 21.82 -18.54
C PRO A 242 -42.93 22.58 -19.49
N LEU A 243 -41.82 23.07 -18.94
CA LEU A 243 -40.69 23.60 -19.70
C LEU A 243 -40.02 22.48 -20.49
N THR A 244 -39.67 22.79 -21.73
CA THR A 244 -38.82 21.95 -22.57
C THR A 244 -37.37 21.97 -22.07
N LYS A 245 -36.56 20.98 -22.46
CA LYS A 245 -35.12 20.95 -22.14
C LYS A 245 -34.40 22.25 -22.48
N ARG A 246 -34.74 22.84 -23.63
CA ARG A 246 -34.13 24.09 -24.09
C ARG A 246 -34.57 25.30 -23.28
N GLU A 247 -35.83 25.34 -22.88
CA GLU A 247 -36.36 26.38 -22.00
C GLU A 247 -35.71 26.30 -20.59
N ILE A 248 -35.45 25.10 -20.08
CA ILE A 248 -34.72 24.89 -18.82
C ILE A 248 -33.27 25.39 -18.93
N GLU A 249 -32.58 25.11 -20.04
CA GLU A 249 -31.21 25.62 -20.28
C GLU A 249 -31.18 27.16 -20.31
N VAL A 250 -32.14 27.79 -20.99
CA VAL A 250 -32.27 29.26 -21.04
C VAL A 250 -32.58 29.81 -19.64
N LEU A 251 -33.52 29.22 -18.91
CA LEU A 251 -33.89 29.65 -17.55
C LEU A 251 -32.74 29.48 -16.56
N ARG A 252 -31.95 28.41 -16.68
CA ARG A 252 -30.70 28.24 -15.93
C ARG A 252 -29.77 29.43 -16.16
N LEU A 253 -29.50 29.82 -17.41
CA LEU A 253 -28.64 30.97 -17.67
C LEU A 253 -29.24 32.31 -17.18
N ILE A 254 -30.57 32.46 -17.24
CA ILE A 254 -31.26 33.61 -16.63
C ILE A 254 -31.03 33.65 -15.12
N ALA A 255 -31.12 32.51 -14.43
CA ALA A 255 -30.89 32.42 -12.99
C ALA A 255 -29.46 32.81 -12.57
N HIS A 256 -28.48 32.66 -13.48
CA HIS A 256 -27.11 33.13 -13.29
C HIS A 256 -26.91 34.61 -13.69
N GLY A 257 -27.99 35.32 -14.02
CA GLY A 257 -27.94 36.71 -14.46
C GLY A 257 -27.29 36.88 -15.83
N ALA A 258 -27.34 35.87 -16.72
CA ALA A 258 -26.86 36.05 -18.10
C ALA A 258 -27.73 37.07 -18.82
N THR A 259 -27.18 37.82 -19.77
CA THR A 259 -27.96 38.66 -20.70
C THR A 259 -28.44 37.85 -21.90
N ASN A 260 -29.43 38.33 -22.66
CA ASN A 260 -29.87 37.61 -23.87
C ASN A 260 -28.75 37.48 -24.91
N LYS A 261 -27.78 38.40 -24.93
CA LYS A 261 -26.59 38.33 -25.78
C LYS A 261 -25.67 37.19 -25.33
N GLU A 262 -25.42 37.06 -24.04
CA GLU A 262 -24.62 35.97 -23.48
C GLU A 262 -25.29 34.62 -23.70
N ILE A 263 -26.60 34.52 -23.41
CA ILE A 263 -27.37 33.30 -23.66
C ILE A 263 -27.30 32.92 -25.14
N SER A 264 -27.40 33.89 -26.06
CA SER A 264 -27.30 33.63 -27.49
C SER A 264 -25.93 33.08 -27.90
N ALA A 265 -24.85 33.55 -27.27
CA ALA A 265 -23.50 33.10 -27.53
C ALA A 265 -23.25 31.69 -26.94
N ASP A 266 -23.63 31.48 -25.67
CA ASP A 266 -23.45 30.20 -24.97
C ASP A 266 -24.24 29.07 -25.62
N LEU A 267 -25.46 29.38 -26.06
CA LEU A 267 -26.37 28.40 -26.65
C LEU A 267 -26.29 28.32 -28.18
N GLN A 268 -25.47 29.16 -28.82
CA GLN A 268 -25.30 29.26 -30.28
C GLN A 268 -26.62 29.42 -31.04
N ILE A 269 -27.49 30.32 -30.57
CA ILE A 269 -28.78 30.64 -31.19
C ILE A 269 -28.93 32.16 -31.36
N SER A 270 -29.88 32.62 -32.18
CA SER A 270 -30.08 34.06 -32.34
C SER A 270 -30.65 34.70 -31.06
N GLN A 271 -30.31 35.97 -30.77
CA GLN A 271 -30.93 36.72 -29.67
C GLN A 271 -32.45 36.82 -29.81
N HIS A 272 -32.97 36.80 -31.04
CA HIS A 272 -34.40 36.76 -31.31
C HIS A 272 -35.02 35.46 -30.78
N THR A 273 -34.40 34.32 -31.08
CA THR A 273 -34.80 33.00 -30.55
C THR A 273 -34.74 32.97 -29.02
N VAL A 274 -33.71 33.56 -28.41
CA VAL A 274 -33.63 33.71 -26.94
C VAL A 274 -34.80 34.51 -26.39
N LYS A 275 -35.15 35.65 -27.01
CA LYS A 275 -36.31 36.45 -26.59
C LYS A 275 -37.62 35.65 -26.64
N SER A 276 -37.82 34.86 -27.70
CA SER A 276 -39.00 33.99 -27.81
C SER A 276 -39.04 32.95 -26.69
N HIS A 277 -37.92 32.28 -26.40
CA HIS A 277 -37.83 31.37 -25.26
C HIS A 277 -38.14 32.06 -23.92
N VAL A 278 -37.60 33.26 -23.68
CA VAL A 278 -37.85 34.03 -22.45
C VAL A 278 -39.35 34.32 -22.26
N ILE A 279 -40.04 34.74 -23.32
CA ILE A 279 -41.48 35.03 -23.27
C ILE A 279 -42.27 33.77 -22.92
N HIS A 280 -41.96 32.64 -23.58
CA HIS A 280 -42.63 31.37 -23.30
C HIS A 280 -42.36 30.89 -21.87
N ILE A 281 -41.11 30.98 -21.41
CA ILE A 281 -40.73 30.62 -20.03
C ILE A 281 -41.55 31.45 -19.03
N PHE A 282 -41.60 32.77 -19.19
CA PHE A 282 -42.32 33.66 -18.26
C PHE A 282 -43.80 33.30 -18.18
N SER A 283 -44.42 33.03 -19.34
CA SER A 283 -45.80 32.57 -19.41
C SER A 283 -46.01 31.24 -18.67
N LYS A 284 -45.11 30.26 -18.86
CA LYS A 284 -45.24 28.91 -18.28
C LYS A 284 -45.04 28.90 -16.76
N ILE A 285 -44.11 29.70 -16.24
CA ILE A 285 -43.82 29.78 -14.79
C ILE A 285 -44.62 30.87 -14.07
N GLY A 286 -45.44 31.64 -14.78
CA GLY A 286 -46.36 32.63 -14.21
C GLY A 286 -45.68 33.88 -13.63
N VAL A 287 -44.58 34.33 -14.24
CA VAL A 287 -43.82 35.52 -13.78
C VAL A 287 -43.85 36.64 -14.82
N ASN A 288 -43.64 37.88 -14.37
CA ASN A 288 -43.76 39.05 -15.24
C ASN A 288 -42.42 39.69 -15.61
N ASP A 289 -41.34 39.34 -14.90
CA ASP A 289 -40.03 39.95 -15.13
C ASP A 289 -38.88 38.96 -14.95
N ARG A 290 -37.70 39.39 -15.40
CA ARG A 290 -36.47 38.58 -15.37
C ARG A 290 -35.98 38.32 -13.95
N ALA A 291 -36.20 39.24 -13.01
CA ALA A 291 -35.77 39.07 -11.63
C ALA A 291 -36.60 37.98 -10.95
N GLN A 292 -37.92 37.97 -11.19
CA GLN A 292 -38.83 36.91 -10.74
C GLN A 292 -38.47 35.57 -11.38
N ALA A 293 -38.19 35.52 -12.68
CA ALA A 293 -37.72 34.29 -13.34
C ALA A 293 -36.38 33.78 -12.78
N SER A 294 -35.45 34.70 -12.49
CA SER A 294 -34.17 34.37 -11.87
C SER A 294 -34.36 33.81 -10.46
N ALA A 295 -35.23 34.43 -9.65
CA ALA A 295 -35.57 33.96 -8.32
C ALA A 295 -36.25 32.59 -8.36
N TRP A 296 -37.17 32.38 -9.31
CA TRP A 296 -37.81 31.08 -9.52
C TRP A 296 -36.77 30.00 -9.83
N GLY A 297 -35.83 30.28 -10.75
CA GLY A 297 -34.76 29.33 -11.07
C GLY A 297 -33.85 29.03 -9.88
N ALA A 298 -33.53 30.02 -9.05
CA ALA A 298 -32.74 29.82 -7.83
C ALA A 298 -33.47 28.94 -6.80
N ILE A 299 -34.75 29.19 -6.56
CA ILE A 299 -35.57 28.43 -5.61
C ILE A 299 -35.68 26.96 -6.03
N HIS A 300 -35.79 26.68 -7.33
CA HIS A 300 -35.99 25.32 -7.85
C HIS A 300 -34.69 24.63 -8.28
N GLY A 301 -33.52 25.09 -7.81
CA GLY A 301 -32.24 24.40 -8.01
C GLY A 301 -31.65 24.51 -9.42
N LEU A 302 -32.12 25.44 -10.25
CA LEU A 302 -31.52 25.76 -11.55
C LEU A 302 -30.29 26.66 -11.44
N PHE A 303 -29.93 27.11 -10.24
CA PHE A 303 -28.71 27.85 -9.97
C PHE A 303 -27.52 26.91 -9.72
N ASP A 304 -26.38 27.20 -10.33
CA ASP A 304 -25.15 26.41 -10.27
C ASP A 304 -23.95 27.33 -9.93
N VAL A 305 -23.32 27.08 -8.78
CA VAL A 305 -22.23 27.93 -8.30
C VAL A 305 -21.02 27.91 -9.26
N GLY A 306 -20.83 26.84 -10.03
CA GLY A 306 -19.70 26.69 -10.96
C GLY A 306 -19.76 27.57 -12.23
N LEU A 307 -20.92 28.10 -12.59
CA LEU A 307 -21.06 29.01 -13.75
C LEU A 307 -20.73 30.48 -13.40
N ILE A 308 -20.61 30.81 -12.11
CA ILE A 308 -20.25 32.15 -11.63
C ILE A 308 -18.77 32.45 -11.91
N GLU A 309 -17.89 31.45 -11.80
CA GLU A 309 -16.44 31.62 -11.95
C GLU A 309 -16.00 31.92 -13.40
N ARG A 310 -16.76 31.52 -14.42
CA ARG A 310 -16.46 31.83 -15.82
C ARG A 310 -16.63 33.31 -16.19
N ARG A 311 -17.09 34.16 -15.25
CA ARG A 311 -17.39 35.58 -15.47
C ARG A 311 -16.36 36.55 -14.86
N ARG A 312 -15.24 36.06 -14.30
CA ARG A 312 -14.12 36.91 -13.88
C ARG A 312 -12.93 36.78 -14.80
#